data_AF-A0A524LLY4-F1
#
_entry.id   AF-A0A524LLY4-F1
#
_cell.length_a   1.000
_cell.length_b   1.000
_cell.length_c   1.000
_cell.angle_alpha   90.00
_cell.angle_beta   90.00
_cell.angle_gamma   90.00
#
_symmetry.space_group_name_H-M   'P 1'
#
loop_
_entity.id
_entity.type
_entity.pdbx_description
1 polymer ?
#
loop_
_entity_poly.entity_id
_entity_poly.type
_entity_poly.pdbx_seq_one_letter_code
_entity_poly.pdbx_strand_id
1 'polypeptide(L)'
;MSQGGAYRKKLLGGIIATSVFVFWILVDLYIFPLLNLSSYTLYEVVAYGLWIIIIFVCFGILSWAGWFPMRHQSSERNESPD
;
A
#
# COMPACT_ATOMS: atom_id res chain seq x y z
N MET A 1 6.76 0.72 27.21
CA MET A 1 5.81 1.12 26.15
C MET A 1 5.41 -0.12 25.36
N SER A 2 4.11 -0.43 25.26
CA SER A 2 3.60 -1.75 24.85
C SER A 2 3.91 -2.09 23.38
N GLN A 3 4.79 -3.08 23.16
CA GLN A 3 5.07 -3.66 21.83
C GLN A 3 3.80 -4.16 21.11
N GLY A 4 2.76 -4.53 21.86
CA GLY A 4 1.49 -5.01 21.31
C GLY A 4 0.72 -3.97 20.49
N GLY A 5 0.91 -2.67 20.76
CA GLY A 5 0.24 -1.60 20.00
C GLY A 5 0.82 -1.40 18.60
N ALA A 6 2.13 -1.55 18.45
CA ALA A 6 2.83 -1.40 17.16
C ALA A 6 2.53 -2.58 16.22
N TYR A 7 2.49 -3.80 16.76
CA TYR A 7 2.11 -5.00 15.99
C TYR A 7 0.68 -4.93 15.46
N ARG A 8 -0.28 -4.49 16.29
CA ARG A 8 -1.68 -4.31 15.89
C ARG A 8 -1.83 -3.32 14.73
N LYS A 9 -1.09 -2.20 14.73
CA LYS A 9 -1.09 -1.22 13.63
C LYS A 9 -0.54 -1.81 12.32
N LYS A 10 0.55 -2.57 12.40
CA LYS A 10 1.12 -3.28 11.24
C LYS A 10 0.16 -4.31 10.65
N LEU A 11 -0.50 -5.08 11.51
CA LEU A 11 -1.45 -6.10 11.10
C LEU A 11 -2.71 -5.48 10.48
N LEU A 12 -3.25 -4.42 11.09
CA LEU A 12 -4.40 -3.69 10.56
C LEU A 12 -4.10 -3.04 9.21
N GLY A 13 -2.95 -2.38 9.07
CA GLY A 13 -2.53 -1.80 7.80
C GLY A 13 -2.32 -2.83 6.70
N GLY A 14 -1.74 -3.99 7.02
CA GLY A 14 -1.63 -5.11 6.08
C GLY A 14 -3.00 -5.61 5.61
N ILE A 15 -3.95 -5.83 6.54
CA ILE A 15 -5.31 -6.25 6.20
C ILE A 15 -6.00 -5.22 5.29
N ILE A 16 -5.88 -3.93 5.60
CA ILE A 16 -6.49 -2.86 4.79
C ILE A 16 -5.85 -2.84 3.39
N ALA A 17 -4.53 -2.89 3.28
CA ALA A 17 -3.83 -2.89 1.99
C ALA A 17 -4.22 -4.11 1.13
N THR A 18 -4.24 -5.31 1.72
CA THR A 18 -4.66 -6.53 1.01
C THR A 18 -6.14 -6.46 0.61
N SER A 19 -7.01 -5.92 1.46
CA SER A 19 -8.43 -5.78 1.15
C SER A 19 -8.67 -4.82 -0.02
N VAL A 20 -7.97 -3.67 -0.03
CA VAL A 20 -8.03 -2.71 -1.14
C VAL A 20 -7.51 -3.32 -2.44
N PHE A 21 -6.42 -4.10 -2.37
CA PHE A 21 -5.84 -4.77 -3.53
C PHE A 21 -6.78 -5.84 -4.12
N VAL A 22 -7.36 -6.70 -3.26
CA VAL A 22 -8.31 -7.74 -3.69
C VAL A 22 -9.58 -7.11 -4.24
N PHE A 23 -10.10 -6.06 -3.59
CA PHE A 23 -11.24 -5.31 -4.09
C PHE A 23 -10.96 -4.72 -5.48
N TRP A 24 -9.77 -4.17 -5.70
CA TRP A 24 -9.37 -3.67 -7.00
C TRP A 24 -9.35 -4.76 -8.08
N ILE A 25 -8.79 -5.94 -7.79
CA ILE A 25 -8.80 -7.08 -8.72
C ILE A 25 -10.23 -7.46 -9.11
N LEU A 26 -11.16 -7.46 -8.15
CA LEU A 26 -12.57 -7.76 -8.44
C LEU A 26 -13.19 -6.68 -9.33
N VAL A 27 -12.88 -5.40 -9.12
CA VAL A 27 -13.34 -4.32 -9.99
C VAL A 27 -12.74 -4.47 -11.41
N ASP A 28 -11.44 -4.73 -11.51
CA ASP A 28 -10.72 -4.91 -12.78
C ASP A 28 -11.28 -6.07 -13.60
N LEU A 29 -11.53 -7.22 -12.96
CA LEU A 29 -12.02 -8.43 -13.64
C LEU A 29 -13.51 -8.42 -13.96
N TYR A 30 -14.34 -7.74 -13.17
CA TYR A 30 -15.80 -7.84 -13.30
C TYR A 30 -16.49 -6.55 -13.75
N ILE A 31 -16.01 -5.38 -13.34
CA ILE A 31 -16.65 -4.10 -13.70
C ILE A 31 -16.16 -3.63 -15.07
N PHE A 32 -14.85 -3.66 -15.33
CA PHE A 32 -14.30 -3.16 -16.59
C PHE A 32 -14.78 -3.93 -17.83
N PRO A 33 -14.87 -5.27 -17.82
CA PRO A 33 -15.44 -6.01 -18.95
C PRO A 33 -16.93 -5.74 -19.14
N LEU A 34 -17.66 -5.49 -18.05
CA LEU A 34 -19.10 -5.18 -18.09
C LEU A 34 -19.39 -3.83 -18.74
N LEU A 35 -18.49 -2.87 -18.58
CA LEU A 35 -18.59 -1.54 -19.19
C LEU A 35 -18.35 -1.57 -20.71
N ASN A 36 -18.01 -2.73 -21.27
CA ASN A 36 -17.89 -2.99 -22.71
C ASN A 36 -17.19 -1.85 -23.45
N LEU A 37 -16.06 -1.40 -22.89
CA LEU A 37 -15.20 -0.37 -23.46
C LEU A 37 -14.60 -0.94 -24.76
N SER A 38 -15.36 -0.81 -25.84
CA SER A 38 -15.12 -1.40 -27.17
C SER A 38 -13.79 -1.02 -27.81
N SER A 39 -13.05 -0.07 -27.24
CA SER A 39 -11.71 0.32 -27.66
C SER A 39 -10.67 -0.29 -26.73
N TYR A 40 -10.09 -1.41 -27.16
CA TYR A 40 -9.03 -2.14 -26.46
C TYR A 40 -7.88 -1.22 -25.98
N THR A 41 -7.56 -0.19 -26.75
CA THR A 41 -6.51 0.80 -26.42
C THR A 41 -6.88 1.72 -25.25
N LEU A 42 -8.15 2.14 -25.14
CA LEU A 42 -8.61 2.96 -24.01
C LEU A 42 -8.68 2.13 -22.72
N TYR A 43 -9.07 0.86 -22.85
CA TYR A 43 -9.06 -0.10 -21.74
C TYR A 43 -7.64 -0.28 -21.19
N GLU A 44 -6.65 -0.54 -22.04
CA GLU A 44 -5.26 -0.72 -21.60
C GLU A 44 -4.74 0.50 -20.84
N VAL A 45 -4.90 1.71 -21.38
CA VAL A 45 -4.39 2.93 -20.73
C VAL A 45 -5.07 3.19 -19.38
N VAL A 46 -6.40 3.00 -19.30
CA VAL A 46 -7.15 3.23 -18.06
C VAL A 46 -6.83 2.16 -17.02
N ALA A 47 -6.77 0.88 -17.43
CA ALA A 47 -6.40 -0.22 -16.56
C ALA A 47 -4.99 -0.02 -16.01
N TYR A 48 -3.97 0.15 -16.86
CA TYR A 48 -2.59 0.34 -16.42
C TYR A 48 -2.43 1.60 -15.53
N GLY A 49 -3.12 2.69 -15.86
CA GLY A 49 -3.11 3.91 -15.05
C GLY A 49 -3.69 3.69 -13.65
N LEU A 50 -4.80 2.95 -13.54
CA LEU A 50 -5.42 2.66 -12.25
C LEU A 50 -4.64 1.62 -11.44
N TRP A 51 -4.00 0.65 -12.08
CA TRP A 51 -3.07 -0.28 -11.42
C TRP A 51 -1.92 0.46 -10.73
N ILE A 52 -1.33 1.48 -11.39
CA ILE A 52 -0.29 2.33 -10.79
C ILE A 52 -0.84 3.01 -9.53
N ILE A 53 -2.02 3.63 -9.60
CA ILE A 53 -2.64 4.34 -8.47
C ILE A 53 -2.86 3.38 -7.29
N ILE A 54 -3.38 2.18 -7.54
CA ILE A 54 -3.63 1.20 -6.47
C ILE A 54 -2.35 0.68 -5.84
N ILE A 55 -1.29 0.48 -6.60
CA ILE A 55 0.03 0.14 -6.06
C ILE A 55 0.50 1.26 -5.12
N PHE A 56 0.40 2.53 -5.52
CA PHE A 56 0.74 3.66 -4.66
C PHE A 56 -0.10 3.72 -3.38
N VAL A 57 -1.41 3.47 -3.47
CA VAL A 57 -2.30 3.42 -2.30
C VAL A 57 -1.88 2.31 -1.34
N CYS A 58 -1.61 1.10 -1.86
CA CYS A 58 -1.13 -0.02 -1.03
C CYS A 58 0.21 0.29 -0.36
N PHE A 59 1.16 0.88 -1.11
CA PHE A 59 2.44 1.33 -0.56
C PHE A 59 2.27 2.40 0.51
N GLY A 60 1.34 3.35 0.33
CA GLY A 60 1.02 4.38 1.31
C GLY A 60 0.46 3.79 2.59
N ILE A 61 -0.49 2.84 2.49
CA ILE A 61 -1.07 2.15 3.65
C ILE A 61 -0.01 1.35 4.41
N LEU A 62 0.85 0.61 3.70
CA LEU A 62 1.95 -0.16 4.30
C LEU A 62 3.00 0.75 4.95
N SER A 63 3.31 1.88 4.33
CA SER A 63 4.22 2.89 4.89
C SER A 63 3.65 3.52 6.17
N TRP A 64 2.37 3.90 6.15
CA TRP A 64 1.68 4.42 7.32
C TRP A 64 1.60 3.41 8.47
N ALA A 65 1.42 2.13 8.14
CA ALA A 65 1.42 1.04 9.11
C ALA A 65 2.79 0.74 9.73
N GLY A 66 3.87 1.39 9.24
CA GLY A 66 5.24 1.18 9.72
C GLY A 66 5.81 -0.19 9.32
N TRP A 67 5.36 -0.73 8.19
CA TRP A 67 5.94 -1.96 7.62
C TRP A 67 7.36 -1.73 7.11
N PHE A 68 7.64 -0.55 6.56
CA PHE A 68 9.00 -0.19 6.21
C PHE A 68 9.76 0.19 7.48
N PRO A 69 10.93 -0.43 7.74
CA PRO A 69 11.81 0.06 8.78
C PRO A 69 12.33 1.43 8.33
N MET A 70 11.68 2.50 8.79
CA MET A 70 12.35 3.81 8.83
C MET A 70 13.60 3.56 9.66
N ARG A 71 14.78 3.57 9.02
CA ARG A 71 16.05 3.62 9.73
C ARG A 71 15.94 4.84 10.65
N HIS A 72 15.61 4.62 11.92
CA HIS A 72 16.02 5.53 12.97
C HIS A 72 17.53 5.53 12.83
N GLN A 73 18.07 6.59 12.23
CA GLN A 73 19.44 6.97 12.50
C GLN A 73 19.50 7.06 14.03
N SER A 74 20.17 6.08 14.63
CA SER A 74 20.59 6.14 16.01
C SER A 74 21.31 7.48 16.15
N SER A 75 20.62 8.43 16.77
CA SER A 75 21.24 9.59 17.36
C SER A 75 21.99 9.10 18.60
N GLU A 76 23.05 8.31 18.36
CA GLU A 76 24.20 8.21 19.26
C GLU A 76 25.13 9.33 18.75
N ARG A 77 25.22 10.57 19.24
CA ARG A 77 24.81 11.26 20.46
C ARG A 77 24.78 10.45 21.74
N ASN A 78 25.82 9.68 21.96
CA ASN A 78 26.47 9.44 23.25
C ASN A 78 27.92 9.08 22.89
N GLU A 79 29.01 9.60 23.43
CA GLU A 79 29.33 10.60 24.42
C GLU A 79 30.80 10.95 24.12
N SER A 80 31.15 12.22 24.26
CA SER A 80 32.54 12.70 24.23
C SER A 80 33.38 11.93 25.27
N PRO A 81 34.53 11.32 24.93
CA PRO A 81 35.50 10.98 25.95
C PRO A 81 36.22 12.27 26.35
N ASP A 82 36.07 12.63 27.63
CA ASP A 82 36.94 13.59 28.31
C ASP A 82 38.42 13.14 28.28
#